data_AF-A0A2P4Q4E4-F1
#
_entry.id   AF-A0A2P4Q4E4-F1
#
_cell.length_a   1.000
_cell.length_b   1.000
_cell.length_c   1.000
_cell.angle_alpha   90.00
_cell.angle_beta   90.00
_cell.angle_gamma   90.00
#
_symmetry.space_group_name_H-M   'P 1'
#
loop_
_entity.id
_entity.type
_entity.pdbx_description
1 polymer ?
#
loop_
_entity_poly.entity_id
_entity_poly.type
_entity_poly.pdbx_seq_one_letter_code
_entity_poly.pdbx_strand_id
1 'polypeptide(L)'
;MRQMSSSTNARESENAMRDVLRSVRHVLAMDAFANKSTLTFLQTYRGENIRIVDNKYQPHIGETVEFIYDPNSGAEAMRIGYDLLRQGKRVAFVSTGAVMARALVEKVSKLSKPDNSPVKARAYYGNMDGKQRQKDFSNIDVTWGELDYIAYTNTVEAGISFKVTDHFDIVIAITNIATPVHVEALAQMLY
;
A
#
# COMPACT_ATOMS: atom_id res chain seq x y z
N MET A 1 -8.88 29.27 -12.56
CA MET A 1 -9.92 29.12 -11.52
C MET A 1 -10.97 28.12 -12.00
N ARG A 2 -10.81 26.82 -11.69
CA ARG A 2 -11.81 25.76 -11.89
C ARG A 2 -11.79 24.91 -10.62
N GLN A 3 -12.58 25.31 -9.63
CA GLN A 3 -12.72 24.57 -8.37
C GLN A 3 -14.19 24.27 -8.00
N MET A 4 -15.17 24.80 -8.75
CA MET A 4 -16.60 24.68 -8.40
C MET A 4 -17.28 23.38 -8.85
N SER A 5 -16.67 22.56 -9.72
CA SER A 5 -17.30 21.30 -10.17
C SER A 5 -17.09 20.14 -9.19
N SER A 6 -16.06 20.18 -8.35
CA SER A 6 -15.75 19.09 -7.42
C SER A 6 -16.72 19.02 -6.24
N SER A 7 -17.18 20.17 -5.74
CA SER A 7 -18.07 20.28 -4.59
C SER A 7 -19.50 19.84 -4.89
N THR A 8 -20.00 20.13 -6.10
CA THR A 8 -21.34 19.70 -6.54
C THR A 8 -21.38 18.18 -6.68
N ASN A 9 -20.38 17.61 -7.35
CA ASN A 9 -20.26 16.15 -7.50
C ASN A 9 -20.07 15.44 -6.16
N ALA A 10 -19.33 16.04 -5.22
CA ALA A 10 -19.16 15.49 -3.87
C ALA A 10 -20.48 15.46 -3.10
N ARG A 11 -21.28 16.53 -3.17
CA ARG A 11 -22.58 16.61 -2.49
C ARG A 11 -23.62 15.66 -3.07
N GLU A 12 -23.64 15.50 -4.39
CA GLU A 12 -24.50 14.52 -5.07
C GLU A 12 -24.10 13.08 -4.70
N SER A 13 -22.80 12.78 -4.71
CA SER A 13 -22.29 11.46 -4.30
C SER A 13 -22.62 11.15 -2.84
N GLU A 14 -22.47 12.14 -1.96
CA GLU A 14 -22.85 12.02 -0.57
C GLU A 14 -24.33 11.71 -0.45
N ASN A 15 -25.21 12.52 -1.05
CA ASN A 15 -26.66 12.31 -1.02
C ASN A 15 -27.08 10.93 -1.53
N ALA A 16 -26.50 10.47 -2.65
CA ALA A 16 -26.76 9.13 -3.16
C ALA A 16 -26.37 8.04 -2.15
N MET A 17 -25.21 8.19 -1.49
CA MET A 17 -24.79 7.29 -0.43
C MET A 17 -25.75 7.34 0.78
N ARG A 18 -26.24 8.53 1.14
CA ARG A 18 -27.25 8.68 2.22
C ARG A 18 -28.51 7.88 1.92
N ASP A 19 -29.01 7.96 0.69
CA ASP A 19 -30.26 7.28 0.28
C ASP A 19 -30.09 5.75 0.26
N VAL A 20 -28.94 5.26 -0.21
CA VAL A 20 -28.60 3.84 -0.13
C VAL A 20 -28.52 3.39 1.32
N LEU A 21 -27.77 4.10 2.17
CA LEU A 21 -27.60 3.72 3.58
C LEU A 21 -28.92 3.76 4.37
N ARG A 22 -29.91 4.55 3.97
CA ARG A 22 -31.25 4.57 4.60
C ARG A 22 -32.15 3.43 4.16
N SER A 23 -32.05 2.99 2.91
CA SER A 23 -32.96 2.00 2.31
C SER A 23 -32.53 0.55 2.53
N VAL A 24 -31.23 0.29 2.70
CA VAL A 24 -30.72 -1.07 2.87
C VAL A 24 -31.05 -1.67 4.25
N ARG A 25 -31.34 -2.96 4.31
CA ARG A 25 -31.68 -3.64 5.57
C ARG A 25 -30.45 -3.81 6.48
N HIS A 26 -29.30 -4.13 5.90
CA HIS A 26 -28.04 -4.37 6.62
C HIS A 26 -26.90 -3.64 5.92
N VAL A 27 -25.94 -3.16 6.71
CA VAL A 27 -24.69 -2.54 6.22
C VAL A 27 -23.54 -3.27 6.89
N LEU A 28 -22.59 -3.75 6.09
CA LEU A 28 -21.30 -4.23 6.55
C LEU A 28 -20.24 -3.24 6.06
N ALA A 29 -19.56 -2.60 7.00
CA ALA A 29 -18.40 -1.75 6.74
C ALA A 29 -17.17 -2.43 7.34
N MET A 30 -16.10 -2.51 6.57
CA MET A 30 -14.84 -3.10 6.97
C MET A 30 -13.73 -2.14 6.57
N ASP A 31 -12.89 -1.79 7.51
CA ASP A 31 -11.76 -0.89 7.31
C ASP A 31 -10.72 -1.24 8.38
N ALA A 32 -9.45 -1.31 7.98
CA ALA A 32 -8.34 -1.57 8.88
C ALA A 32 -8.13 -0.40 9.88
N PHE A 33 -8.58 0.81 9.53
CA PHE A 33 -8.36 2.03 10.32
C PHE A 33 -9.64 2.83 10.56
N ALA A 34 -10.78 2.13 10.73
CA ALA A 34 -12.06 2.76 11.09
C ALA A 34 -11.93 3.63 12.35
N ASN A 35 -11.80 4.94 12.15
CA ASN A 35 -11.60 5.90 13.24
C ASN A 35 -12.95 6.46 13.75
N LYS A 36 -12.90 7.31 14.77
CA LYS A 36 -14.09 7.94 15.37
C LYS A 36 -14.93 8.71 14.34
N SER A 37 -14.31 9.30 13.32
CA SER A 37 -15.03 10.01 12.26
C SER A 37 -15.83 9.03 11.40
N THR A 38 -15.23 7.91 11.00
CA THR A 38 -15.92 6.83 10.26
C THR A 38 -17.12 6.30 11.07
N LEU A 39 -16.92 6.08 12.36
CA LEU A 39 -17.99 5.64 13.27
C LEU A 39 -19.13 6.68 13.37
N THR A 40 -18.78 7.94 13.62
CA THR A 40 -19.75 9.05 13.71
C THR A 40 -20.54 9.20 12.41
N PHE A 41 -19.86 9.08 11.27
CA PHE A 41 -20.49 9.10 9.96
C PHE A 41 -21.53 7.98 9.85
N LEU A 42 -21.17 6.73 10.14
CA LEU A 42 -22.11 5.60 10.07
C LEU A 42 -23.28 5.75 11.04
N GLN A 43 -23.02 6.21 12.28
CA GLN A 43 -24.05 6.47 13.29
C GLN A 43 -25.07 7.51 12.83
N THR A 44 -24.61 8.55 12.15
CA THR A 44 -25.47 9.63 11.61
C THR A 44 -26.54 9.09 10.64
N TYR A 45 -26.26 8.00 9.91
CA TYR A 45 -27.18 7.44 8.91
C TYR A 45 -27.94 6.20 9.35
N ARG A 46 -27.35 5.39 10.23
CA ARG A 46 -27.91 4.09 10.66
C ARG A 46 -28.46 4.12 12.08
N GLY A 47 -28.26 5.22 12.81
CA GLY A 47 -28.60 5.33 14.22
C GLY A 47 -27.65 4.53 15.12
N GLU A 48 -28.11 4.24 16.33
CA GLU A 48 -27.27 3.73 17.42
C GLU A 48 -27.04 2.20 17.38
N ASN A 49 -27.75 1.47 16.53
CA ASN A 49 -27.69 -0.01 16.43
C ASN A 49 -26.49 -0.52 15.59
N ILE A 50 -25.31 0.07 15.76
CA ILE A 50 -24.09 -0.37 15.08
C ILE A 50 -23.34 -1.36 15.99
N ARG A 51 -23.13 -2.57 15.49
CA ARG A 51 -22.24 -3.55 16.12
C ARG A 51 -20.84 -3.39 15.58
N ILE A 52 -19.88 -3.21 16.47
CA ILE A 52 -18.47 -3.03 16.12
C ILE A 52 -17.73 -4.28 16.52
N VAL A 53 -17.01 -4.86 15.56
CA VAL A 53 -16.05 -5.92 15.81
C VAL A 53 -14.68 -5.31 15.62
N ASP A 54 -13.98 -5.10 16.73
CA ASP A 54 -12.63 -4.54 16.76
C ASP A 54 -11.63 -5.70 16.87
N ASN A 55 -11.01 -6.05 15.75
CA ASN A 55 -10.02 -7.11 15.72
C ASN A 55 -8.70 -6.61 16.36
N LYS A 56 -8.47 -7.02 17.61
CA LYS A 56 -7.24 -6.72 18.36
C LYS A 56 -6.06 -7.64 18.04
N TYR A 57 -6.20 -8.54 17.07
CA TYR A 57 -5.09 -9.37 16.63
C TYR A 57 -3.92 -8.49 16.18
N GLN A 58 -2.74 -8.76 16.74
CA GLN A 58 -1.50 -8.09 16.39
C GLN A 58 -0.61 -9.10 15.64
N PRO A 59 -0.63 -9.09 14.30
CA PRO A 59 0.05 -10.09 13.52
C PRO A 59 1.57 -9.99 13.54
N HIS A 60 2.09 -8.81 13.90
CA HIS A 60 3.50 -8.43 13.72
C HIS A 60 4.28 -8.44 15.05
N ILE A 61 3.78 -9.17 16.05
CA ILE A 61 4.49 -9.33 17.33
C ILE A 61 5.83 -10.04 17.05
N GLY A 62 6.94 -9.37 17.38
CA GLY A 62 8.30 -9.89 17.19
C GLY A 62 8.99 -9.42 15.91
N GLU A 63 8.29 -8.71 15.01
CA GLU A 63 8.93 -8.04 13.89
C GLU A 63 9.74 -6.81 14.38
N THR A 64 10.84 -6.52 13.70
CA THR A 64 11.70 -5.37 14.02
C THR A 64 11.43 -4.24 13.03
N VAL A 65 11.23 -3.03 13.56
CA VAL A 65 11.12 -1.80 12.76
C VAL A 65 12.30 -0.90 13.11
N GLU A 66 13.09 -0.54 12.11
CA GLU A 66 14.21 0.38 12.23
C GLU A 66 13.88 1.71 11.56
N PHE A 67 14.13 2.82 12.27
CA PHE A 67 13.93 4.17 11.75
C PHE A 67 15.29 4.80 11.44
N ILE A 68 15.51 5.13 10.17
CA ILE A 68 16.74 5.79 9.72
C ILE A 68 16.42 7.25 9.40
N TYR A 69 17.03 8.17 10.15
CA TYR A 69 16.91 9.60 9.92
C TYR A 69 18.14 10.11 9.17
N ASP A 70 18.03 10.22 7.85
CA ASP A 70 19.11 10.70 6.98
C ASP A 70 18.58 11.78 6.00
N PRO A 71 19.22 12.95 5.89
CA PRO A 71 18.90 13.96 4.86
C PRO A 71 18.97 13.43 3.42
N ASN A 72 19.79 12.41 3.16
CA ASN A 72 19.93 11.62 1.95
C ASN A 72 19.23 10.24 2.04
N SER A 73 18.25 10.07 2.94
CA SER A 73 17.50 8.83 3.19
C SER A 73 17.02 8.13 1.92
N GLY A 74 16.67 8.88 0.88
CA GLY A 74 16.45 8.39 -0.49
C GLY A 74 17.54 7.45 -1.00
N ALA A 75 18.76 7.96 -1.07
CA ALA A 75 19.91 7.24 -1.59
C ALA A 75 20.33 6.08 -0.67
N GLU A 76 20.23 6.29 0.64
CA GLU A 76 20.64 5.29 1.62
C GLU A 76 19.70 4.10 1.67
N ALA A 77 18.38 4.33 1.69
CA ALA A 77 17.39 3.26 1.62
C ALA A 77 17.49 2.46 0.30
N MET A 78 17.82 3.15 -0.81
CA MET A 78 18.16 2.47 -2.06
C MET A 78 19.40 1.57 -1.91
N ARG A 79 20.49 2.10 -1.34
CA ARG A 79 21.73 1.33 -1.11
C ARG A 79 21.47 0.10 -0.24
N ILE A 80 20.75 0.25 0.86
CA ILE A 80 20.37 -0.86 1.76
C ILE A 80 19.60 -1.93 0.99
N GLY A 81 18.57 -1.54 0.21
CA GLY A 81 17.80 -2.48 -0.61
C GLY A 81 18.68 -3.23 -1.62
N TYR A 82 19.63 -2.55 -2.27
CA TYR A 82 20.57 -3.18 -3.19
C TYR A 82 21.52 -4.17 -2.49
N ASP A 83 22.05 -3.80 -1.34
CA ASP A 83 22.98 -4.65 -0.60
C ASP A 83 22.29 -5.91 -0.07
N LEU A 84 21.01 -5.81 0.28
CA LEU A 84 20.19 -6.96 0.67
C LEU A 84 19.90 -7.89 -0.51
N LEU A 85 19.55 -7.35 -1.69
CA LEU A 85 19.40 -8.16 -2.91
C LEU A 85 20.68 -8.94 -3.25
N ARG A 86 21.85 -8.31 -3.08
CA ARG A 86 23.16 -8.96 -3.25
C ARG A 86 23.47 -10.03 -2.21
N GLN A 87 22.73 -10.08 -1.10
CA GLN A 87 22.78 -11.16 -0.12
C GLN A 87 21.76 -12.26 -0.40
N GLY A 88 21.01 -12.16 -1.51
CA GLY A 88 19.94 -13.10 -1.86
C GLY A 88 18.63 -12.86 -1.13
N LYS A 89 18.48 -11.71 -0.45
CA LYS A 89 17.22 -11.31 0.21
C LYS A 89 16.25 -10.74 -0.80
N ARG A 90 14.95 -10.95 -0.56
CA ARG A 90 13.87 -10.37 -1.36
C ARG A 90 13.34 -9.12 -0.69
N VAL A 91 13.20 -8.04 -1.47
CA VAL A 91 12.96 -6.70 -0.93
C VAL A 91 11.68 -6.11 -1.52
N ALA A 92 10.79 -5.64 -0.66
CA ALA A 92 9.66 -4.81 -1.04
C ALA A 92 9.99 -3.34 -0.73
N PHE A 93 9.75 -2.47 -1.71
CA PHE A 93 10.05 -1.04 -1.59
C PHE A 93 8.80 -0.19 -1.75
N VAL A 94 8.46 0.55 -0.71
CA VAL A 94 7.33 1.46 -0.64
C VAL A 94 7.81 2.87 -0.98
N SER A 95 7.19 3.46 -2.01
CA SER A 95 7.45 4.83 -2.43
C SER A 95 6.16 5.61 -2.68
N THR A 96 6.23 6.94 -2.66
CA THR A 96 5.05 7.80 -2.86
C THR A 96 4.78 8.13 -4.32
N GLY A 97 5.71 7.83 -5.22
CA GLY A 97 5.68 8.31 -6.61
C GLY A 97 6.02 7.24 -7.63
N ALA A 98 5.20 7.15 -8.67
CA ALA A 98 5.38 6.19 -9.77
C ALA A 98 6.71 6.35 -10.53
N VAL A 99 7.26 7.56 -10.59
CA VAL A 99 8.58 7.81 -11.19
C VAL A 99 9.69 7.11 -10.41
N MET A 100 9.64 7.20 -9.07
CA MET A 100 10.61 6.55 -8.20
C MET A 100 10.48 5.03 -8.27
N ALA A 101 9.25 4.49 -8.14
CA ALA A 101 9.02 3.05 -8.24
C ALA A 101 9.57 2.44 -9.55
N ARG A 102 9.34 3.10 -10.69
CA ARG A 102 9.87 2.67 -11.99
C ARG A 102 11.39 2.74 -12.05
N ALA A 103 11.97 3.88 -11.66
CA ALA A 103 13.42 4.07 -11.70
C ALA A 103 14.17 3.05 -10.83
N LEU A 104 13.60 2.70 -9.68
CA LEU A 104 14.15 1.65 -8.81
C LEU A 104 14.20 0.30 -9.54
N VAL A 105 13.07 -0.12 -10.11
CA VAL A 105 12.91 -1.40 -10.81
C VAL A 105 13.77 -1.49 -12.06
N GLU A 106 13.87 -0.41 -12.85
CA GLU A 106 14.77 -0.33 -14.00
C GLU A 106 16.25 -0.45 -13.62
N LYS A 107 16.62 -0.01 -12.42
CA LYS A 107 17.98 -0.10 -11.92
C LYS A 107 18.28 -1.47 -11.32
N VAL A 108 17.37 -2.06 -10.53
CA VAL A 108 17.57 -3.43 -9.99
C VAL A 108 17.51 -4.51 -11.07
N SER A 109 16.71 -4.34 -12.13
CA SER A 109 16.57 -5.34 -13.19
C SER A 109 17.85 -5.57 -14.00
N LYS A 110 18.81 -4.64 -13.91
CA LYS A 110 20.14 -4.75 -14.51
C LYS A 110 21.15 -5.48 -13.62
N LEU A 111 20.75 -5.89 -12.42
CA LEU A 111 21.60 -6.59 -11.47
C LEU A 111 21.44 -8.11 -11.58
N SER A 112 22.47 -8.80 -11.11
CA SER A 112 22.47 -10.25 -10.94
C SER A 112 22.44 -10.59 -9.45
N LYS A 113 21.75 -11.68 -9.12
CA LYS A 113 21.78 -12.32 -7.81
C LYS A 113 23.13 -13.02 -7.58
N PRO A 114 23.42 -13.49 -6.34
CA PRO A 114 24.66 -14.21 -6.02
C PRO A 114 24.91 -15.45 -6.89
N ASP A 115 23.84 -16.09 -7.37
CA ASP A 115 23.89 -17.25 -8.26
C ASP A 115 24.04 -16.87 -9.75
N ASN A 116 24.33 -15.60 -10.05
CA ASN A 116 24.40 -15.00 -11.37
C ASN A 116 23.08 -14.96 -12.17
N SER A 117 21.96 -15.41 -11.60
CA SER A 117 20.66 -15.29 -12.26
C SER A 117 20.16 -13.84 -12.21
N PRO A 118 19.36 -13.38 -13.19
CA PRO A 118 18.86 -12.00 -13.21
C PRO A 118 17.89 -11.75 -12.05
N VAL A 119 17.94 -10.54 -11.50
CA VAL A 119 16.94 -10.08 -10.51
C VAL A 119 15.58 -9.91 -11.17
N LYS A 120 14.57 -10.61 -10.68
CA LYS A 120 13.18 -10.46 -11.10
C LYS A 120 12.54 -9.30 -10.33
N ALA A 121 12.27 -8.20 -11.01
CA ALA A 121 11.75 -6.99 -10.39
C ALA A 121 10.47 -6.49 -11.05
N ARG A 122 9.56 -5.88 -10.26
CA ARG A 122 8.35 -5.24 -10.80
C ARG A 122 7.94 -3.97 -10.06
N ALA A 123 7.44 -2.99 -10.82
CA ALA A 123 6.90 -1.74 -10.29
C ALA A 123 5.37 -1.75 -10.34
N TYR A 124 4.70 -1.36 -9.26
CA TYR A 124 3.24 -1.24 -9.18
C TYR A 124 2.81 0.19 -8.83
N TYR A 125 2.01 0.80 -9.69
CA TYR A 125 1.57 2.19 -9.53
C TYR A 125 0.25 2.47 -10.27
N GLY A 126 -0.39 3.59 -9.96
CA GLY A 126 -1.78 3.89 -10.32
C GLY A 126 -2.10 3.87 -11.81
N ASN A 127 -1.13 4.18 -12.67
CA ASN A 127 -1.30 4.25 -14.12
C ASN A 127 -0.50 3.18 -14.88
N MET A 128 -0.35 1.99 -14.29
CA MET A 128 0.24 0.82 -14.96
C MET A 128 -0.71 0.27 -16.04
N ASP A 129 -0.18 -0.53 -16.97
CA ASP A 129 -0.99 -1.21 -17.98
C ASP A 129 -2.10 -2.05 -17.33
N GLY A 130 -3.34 -1.85 -17.80
CA GLY A 130 -4.52 -2.48 -17.20
C GLY A 130 -4.55 -3.99 -17.36
N LYS A 131 -4.02 -4.53 -18.46
CA LYS A 131 -3.96 -5.99 -18.68
C LYS A 131 -2.92 -6.62 -17.78
N GLN A 132 -1.75 -5.98 -17.65
CA GLN A 132 -0.72 -6.42 -16.72
C GLN A 132 -1.21 -6.37 -15.28
N ARG A 133 -1.90 -5.29 -14.89
CA ARG A 133 -2.53 -5.19 -13.57
C ARG A 133 -3.49 -6.35 -13.36
N GLN A 134 -4.44 -6.54 -14.26
CA GLN A 134 -5.42 -7.62 -14.11
C GLN A 134 -4.76 -9.00 -14.00
N LYS A 135 -3.70 -9.26 -14.78
CA LYS A 135 -2.94 -10.51 -14.70
C LYS A 135 -2.27 -10.68 -13.33
N ASP A 136 -1.56 -9.67 -12.85
CA ASP A 136 -0.80 -9.77 -11.60
C ASP A 136 -1.72 -9.87 -10.38
N PHE A 137 -2.77 -9.07 -10.35
CA PHE A 137 -3.73 -9.05 -9.23
C PHE A 137 -4.76 -10.18 -9.30
N SER A 138 -4.77 -11.01 -10.35
CA SER A 138 -5.58 -12.24 -10.37
C SER A 138 -5.13 -13.25 -9.31
N ASN A 139 -3.82 -13.29 -9.03
CA ASN A 139 -3.22 -14.00 -7.91
C ASN A 139 -1.90 -13.30 -7.55
N ILE A 140 -2.02 -12.27 -6.71
CA ILE A 140 -0.88 -11.42 -6.35
C ILE A 140 0.17 -12.19 -5.55
N ASP A 141 -0.26 -13.17 -4.74
CA ASP A 141 0.64 -13.96 -3.92
C ASP A 141 1.59 -14.80 -4.76
N VAL A 142 1.06 -15.54 -5.75
CA VAL A 142 1.89 -16.29 -6.70
C VAL A 142 2.80 -15.35 -7.49
N THR A 143 2.25 -14.23 -7.96
CA THR A 143 3.01 -13.26 -8.76
C THR A 143 4.18 -12.67 -7.95
N TRP A 144 3.94 -12.31 -6.69
CA TRP A 144 4.97 -11.73 -5.82
C TRP A 144 5.95 -12.76 -5.30
N GLY A 145 5.53 -14.01 -5.08
CA GLY A 145 6.41 -15.11 -4.72
C GLY A 145 7.49 -15.41 -5.77
N GLU A 146 7.23 -15.08 -7.04
CA GLU A 146 8.20 -15.22 -8.14
C GLU A 146 9.19 -14.05 -8.27
N LEU A 147 8.97 -12.94 -7.55
CA LEU A 147 9.77 -11.73 -7.67
C LEU A 147 10.82 -11.65 -6.56
N ASP A 148 11.98 -11.10 -6.90
CA ASP A 148 13.06 -10.80 -5.96
C ASP A 148 12.92 -9.39 -5.39
N TYR A 149 12.35 -8.47 -6.17
CA TYR A 149 12.20 -7.06 -5.81
C TYR A 149 10.87 -6.49 -6.29
N ILE A 150 10.16 -5.77 -5.43
CA ILE A 150 9.03 -4.95 -5.86
C ILE A 150 9.23 -3.50 -5.44
N ALA A 151 8.76 -2.57 -6.27
CA ALA A 151 8.56 -1.19 -5.84
C ALA A 151 7.13 -0.78 -6.09
N TYR A 152 6.43 -0.26 -5.09
CA TYR A 152 5.04 0.11 -5.25
C TYR A 152 4.66 1.41 -4.55
N THR A 153 3.55 1.99 -5.03
CA THR A 153 2.94 3.19 -4.46
C THR A 153 1.62 2.88 -3.77
N ASN A 154 1.10 3.82 -2.98
CA ASN A 154 -0.16 3.71 -2.23
C ASN A 154 -1.41 3.45 -3.09
N THR A 155 -1.26 3.48 -4.41
CA THR A 155 -2.30 3.16 -5.38
C THR A 155 -2.47 1.66 -5.61
N VAL A 156 -1.62 0.82 -5.02
CA VAL A 156 -1.87 -0.61 -5.03
C VAL A 156 -3.03 -0.91 -4.08
N GLU A 157 -3.95 -1.75 -4.54
CA GLU A 157 -5.22 -2.03 -3.86
C GLU A 157 -4.99 -2.53 -2.44
N ALA A 158 -5.84 -2.08 -1.51
CA ALA A 158 -5.89 -2.59 -0.15
C ALA A 158 -6.14 -4.10 -0.16
N GLY A 159 -5.31 -4.87 0.56
CA GLY A 159 -5.41 -6.33 0.62
C GLY A 159 -4.12 -7.10 0.30
N ILE A 160 -3.01 -6.40 0.04
CA ILE A 160 -1.68 -7.02 0.04
C ILE A 160 -1.36 -7.51 1.45
N SER A 161 -0.87 -8.74 1.58
CA SER A 161 -0.38 -9.28 2.83
C SER A 161 1.09 -9.64 2.73
N PHE A 162 1.92 -9.04 3.58
CA PHE A 162 3.32 -9.46 3.76
C PHE A 162 3.48 -10.68 4.68
N LYS A 163 2.38 -11.22 5.22
CA LYS A 163 2.39 -12.41 6.10
C LYS A 163 2.45 -13.72 5.34
N VAL A 164 2.28 -13.69 4.02
CA VAL A 164 2.49 -14.89 3.22
C VAL A 164 3.96 -15.24 3.35
N THR A 165 4.22 -16.41 3.91
CA THR A 165 5.58 -16.90 4.13
C THR A 165 6.32 -16.91 2.81
N ASP A 166 7.60 -16.54 2.84
CA ASP A 166 8.45 -16.55 1.67
C ASP A 166 7.98 -15.63 0.54
N HIS A 167 7.49 -14.42 0.81
CA HIS A 167 7.38 -13.37 -0.20
C HIS A 167 8.57 -12.41 -0.18
N PHE A 168 8.72 -11.62 0.89
CA PHE A 168 9.79 -10.64 1.03
C PHE A 168 10.41 -10.77 2.42
N ASP A 169 11.74 -10.69 2.48
CA ASP A 169 12.49 -10.70 3.73
C ASP A 169 12.42 -9.35 4.47
N ILE A 170 12.20 -8.27 3.72
CA ILE A 170 12.23 -6.90 4.25
C ILE A 170 11.36 -5.95 3.43
N VAL A 171 10.70 -5.02 4.13
CA VAL A 171 9.98 -3.90 3.55
C VAL A 171 10.73 -2.61 3.87
N ILE A 172 11.06 -1.82 2.84
CA ILE A 172 11.72 -0.53 2.99
C ILE A 172 10.75 0.55 2.53
N ALA A 173 10.45 1.52 3.39
CA ALA A 173 9.60 2.65 3.05
C ALA A 173 10.35 3.97 3.16
N ILE A 174 10.13 4.86 2.21
CA ILE A 174 10.59 6.24 2.28
C ILE A 174 9.40 7.17 2.38
N THR A 175 9.42 8.02 3.40
CA THR A 175 8.50 9.14 3.55
C THR A 175 9.26 10.46 3.59
N ASN A 176 8.73 11.49 2.96
CA ASN A 176 9.31 12.82 2.97
C ASN A 176 8.56 13.67 4.01
N ILE A 177 9.30 14.26 4.96
CA ILE A 177 8.73 15.16 5.98
C ILE A 177 8.06 16.39 5.33
N ALA A 178 8.57 16.87 4.19
CA ALA A 178 8.02 18.02 3.48
C ALA A 178 6.72 17.70 2.71
N THR A 179 6.53 16.44 2.28
CA THR A 179 5.32 15.98 1.60
C THR A 179 4.87 14.66 2.24
N PRO A 180 4.36 14.71 3.48
CA PRO A 180 4.08 13.51 4.24
C PRO A 180 2.94 12.73 3.58
N VAL A 181 3.12 11.42 3.47
CA VAL A 181 2.01 10.51 3.20
C VAL A 181 1.10 10.53 4.42
N HIS A 182 -0.22 10.44 4.19
CA HIS A 182 -1.15 10.24 5.28
C HIS A 182 -0.76 8.98 6.08
N VAL A 183 -0.70 9.08 7.41
CA VAL A 183 -0.19 8.00 8.29
C VAL A 183 -0.91 6.67 8.00
N GLU A 184 -2.22 6.72 7.80
CA GLU A 184 -3.03 5.54 7.47
C GLU A 184 -2.60 4.90 6.14
N ALA A 185 -2.37 5.70 5.11
CA ALA A 185 -1.98 5.19 3.80
C ALA A 185 -0.57 4.57 3.87
N LEU A 186 0.35 5.16 4.64
CA LEU A 186 1.68 4.57 4.85
C LEU A 186 1.58 3.26 5.63
N ALA A 187 0.76 3.21 6.69
CA ALA A 187 0.56 2.00 7.48
C ALA A 187 -0.08 0.87 6.65
N GLN A 188 -1.09 1.17 5.85
CA GLN A 188 -1.71 0.21 4.92
C GLN A 188 -0.75 -0.29 3.83
N MET A 189 0.30 0.49 3.51
CA MET A 189 1.33 0.02 2.61
C MET A 189 2.32 -0.94 3.29
N LEU A 190 2.54 -0.82 4.60
CA LEU A 190 3.52 -1.61 5.33
C LEU A 190 2.97 -2.94 5.87
N TYR A 191 1.64 -3.05 6.01
CA TYR A 191 0.95 -4.15 6.70
C TYR A 191 -0.23 -4.70 5.91
#